data_AF-A0A9P1P085-F1
#
_entry.id   AF-A0A9P1P085-F1
#
_cell.length_a   1.000
_cell.length_b   1.000
_cell.length_c   1.000
_cell.angle_alpha   90.00
_cell.angle_beta   90.00
_cell.angle_gamma   90.00
#
_symmetry.space_group_name_H-M   'P 1'
#
loop_
_entity.id
_entity.type
_entity.pdbx_description
1 polymer ?
#
loop_
_entity_poly.entity_id
_entity_poly.type
_entity_poly.pdbx_seq_one_letter_code
_entity_poly.pdbx_strand_id
1 'polypeptide(L)'
;MKQSITVLFCSISLLFGSQLPSFAQSNSCRNAVINVRTTIQNRRNIVVNFEVRDVRERWRAFPSGRLAHLVVKLGGYPFHPRQFEWADDILNSPQMLNSLSHQIISNCGDVSAVTYAKYRTGLSRTFGIVNGSVRQFQCIDPGNVLRWGQHMCSV
;
A
#
# COMPACT_ATOMS: atom_id res chain seq x y z
N MET A 1 -57.71 17.23 19.68
CA MET A 1 -56.27 16.93 19.93
C MET A 1 -55.80 15.92 18.89
N LYS A 2 -54.91 16.32 17.97
CA LYS A 2 -54.19 15.42 17.06
C LYS A 2 -52.73 15.88 17.08
N GLN A 3 -51.85 15.09 17.70
CA GLN A 3 -50.40 15.33 17.71
C GLN A 3 -49.79 14.67 16.48
N SER A 4 -49.17 15.47 15.61
CA SER A 4 -48.35 14.97 14.51
C SER A 4 -46.94 14.73 15.03
N ILE A 5 -46.48 13.47 14.97
CA ILE A 5 -45.11 13.08 15.29
C ILE A 5 -44.28 13.23 14.01
N THR A 6 -43.43 14.25 13.97
CA THR A 6 -42.41 14.41 12.93
C THR A 6 -41.21 13.53 13.29
N VAL A 7 -41.06 12.41 12.59
CA VAL A 7 -39.86 11.56 12.71
C VAL A 7 -38.76 12.17 11.84
N LEU A 8 -37.80 12.83 12.47
CA LEU A 8 -36.58 13.28 11.81
C LEU A 8 -35.69 12.06 11.52
N PHE A 9 -35.66 11.62 10.26
CA PHE A 9 -34.64 10.70 9.78
C PHE A 9 -33.29 11.42 9.76
N CYS A 10 -32.51 11.23 10.81
CA CYS A 10 -31.10 11.60 10.82
C CYS A 10 -30.36 10.58 9.96
N SER A 11 -30.16 10.92 8.68
CA SER A 11 -29.33 10.15 7.77
C SER A 11 -27.88 10.17 8.26
N ILE A 12 -27.50 9.17 9.05
CA ILE A 12 -26.11 8.91 9.41
C ILE A 12 -25.42 8.43 8.12
N SER A 13 -24.74 9.36 7.46
CA SER A 13 -23.80 9.04 6.39
C SER A 13 -22.71 8.12 6.95
N LEU A 14 -22.81 6.82 6.69
CA LEU A 14 -21.73 5.85 6.89
C LEU A 14 -20.61 6.15 5.89
N LEU A 15 -19.82 7.19 6.19
CA LEU A 15 -18.50 7.35 5.62
C LEU A 15 -17.63 6.25 6.23
N PHE A 16 -17.53 5.11 5.53
CA PHE A 16 -16.40 4.19 5.72
C PHE A 16 -15.13 4.90 5.24
N GLY A 17 -14.67 5.86 6.05
CA GLY A 17 -13.39 6.52 5.89
C GLY A 17 -12.31 5.51 6.18
N SER A 18 -11.86 4.79 5.17
CA SER A 18 -10.63 4.01 5.21
C SER A 18 -9.50 4.96 5.66
N GLN A 19 -9.12 4.86 6.93
CA GLN A 19 -8.14 5.73 7.56
C GLN A 19 -6.86 5.75 6.72
N LEU A 20 -6.42 6.95 6.38
CA LEU A 20 -5.12 7.14 5.73
C LEU A 20 -4.02 6.91 6.77
N PRO A 21 -2.84 6.47 6.35
CA PRO A 21 -1.70 6.36 7.24
C PRO A 21 -1.30 7.73 7.84
N SER A 22 -0.86 7.73 9.10
CA SER A 22 -0.44 8.93 9.83
C SER A 22 0.79 9.65 9.24
N PHE A 23 1.55 9.01 8.34
CA PHE A 23 2.70 9.61 7.66
C PHE A 23 2.31 10.44 6.42
N ALA A 24 1.06 10.41 5.98
CA ALA A 24 0.57 11.24 4.88
C ALA A 24 0.36 12.70 5.33
N GLN A 25 1.38 13.29 5.95
CA GLN A 25 1.32 14.61 6.58
C GLN A 25 1.21 15.74 5.54
N SER A 26 1.74 15.52 4.33
CA SER A 26 1.59 16.46 3.21
C SER A 26 0.37 16.11 2.35
N ASN A 27 -0.29 17.14 1.82
CA ASN A 27 -1.38 16.97 0.85
C ASN A 27 -0.94 16.17 -0.38
N SER A 28 0.31 16.36 -0.83
CA SER A 28 0.86 15.64 -1.97
C SER A 28 0.97 14.13 -1.69
N CYS A 29 1.53 13.75 -0.53
CA CYS A 29 1.64 12.35 -0.15
C CYS A 29 0.26 11.71 0.01
N ARG A 30 -0.66 12.41 0.67
CA ARG A 30 -2.05 11.96 0.83
C ARG A 30 -2.71 11.66 -0.52
N ASN A 31 -2.59 12.58 -1.48
CA ASN A 31 -3.17 12.41 -2.81
C ASN A 31 -2.52 11.24 -3.57
N ALA A 32 -1.20 11.04 -3.43
CA ALA A 32 -0.51 9.90 -4.02
C ALA A 32 -1.02 8.56 -3.46
N VAL A 33 -1.19 8.45 -2.14
CA VAL A 33 -1.73 7.25 -1.49
C VAL A 33 -3.18 6.97 -1.90
N ILE A 34 -4.02 8.02 -1.97
CA ILE A 34 -5.40 7.90 -2.47
C ILE A 34 -5.38 7.40 -3.93
N ASN A 35 -4.54 7.98 -4.78
CA ASN A 35 -4.47 7.60 -6.20
C ASN A 35 -4.02 6.14 -6.39
N VAL A 36 -3.10 5.66 -5.56
CA VAL A 36 -2.69 4.25 -5.56
C VAL A 36 -3.87 3.35 -5.22
N ARG A 37 -4.62 3.68 -4.16
CA ARG A 37 -5.81 2.93 -3.77
C ARG A 37 -6.84 2.92 -4.91
N THR A 38 -7.18 4.07 -5.47
CA THR A 38 -8.20 4.16 -6.54
C THR A 38 -7.75 3.44 -7.81
N THR A 39 -6.48 3.53 -8.19
CA THR A 39 -5.94 2.81 -9.36
C THR A 39 -6.01 1.30 -9.19
N ILE A 40 -5.66 0.80 -8.00
CA ILE A 40 -5.74 -0.63 -7.68
C ILE A 40 -7.20 -1.10 -7.66
N GLN A 41 -8.10 -0.34 -7.03
CA GLN A 41 -9.52 -0.68 -6.91
C GLN A 41 -10.32 -0.44 -8.19
N ASN A 42 -9.75 0.23 -9.20
CA ASN A 42 -10.44 0.51 -10.44
C ASN A 42 -10.91 -0.80 -11.10
N ARG A 43 -12.24 -0.95 -11.22
CA ARG A 43 -12.93 -2.16 -11.73
C ARG A 43 -12.64 -3.45 -10.94
N ARG A 44 -12.14 -3.35 -9.69
CA ARG A 44 -11.84 -4.50 -8.82
C ARG A 44 -12.47 -4.30 -7.45
N ASN A 45 -13.21 -5.28 -6.95
CA ASN A 45 -13.74 -5.24 -5.57
C ASN A 45 -12.69 -5.75 -4.56
N ILE A 46 -11.50 -5.16 -4.58
CA ILE A 46 -10.38 -5.54 -3.72
C ILE A 46 -10.21 -4.58 -2.55
N VAL A 47 -9.98 -5.13 -1.36
CA VAL A 47 -9.62 -4.35 -0.18
C VAL A 47 -8.17 -3.88 -0.31
N VAL A 48 -7.92 -2.59 -0.07
CA VAL A 48 -6.56 -2.01 -0.10
C VAL A 48 -6.28 -1.31 1.23
N ASN A 49 -5.45 -1.94 2.04
CA ASN A 49 -5.01 -1.42 3.34
C ASN A 49 -3.56 -0.96 3.25
N PHE A 50 -3.23 0.04 4.05
CA PHE A 50 -1.87 0.58 4.14
C PHE A 50 -1.33 0.36 5.54
N GLU A 51 -0.06 0.00 5.61
CA GLU A 51 0.71 -0.11 6.85
C GLU A 51 2.05 0.58 6.63
N VAL A 52 2.57 1.25 7.67
CA VAL A 52 3.88 1.87 7.65
C VAL A 52 4.79 1.06 8.55
N ARG A 53 5.99 0.81 8.08
CA ARG A 53 7.07 0.19 8.84
C ARG A 53 8.31 1.05 8.79
N ASP A 54 9.24 0.77 9.68
CA ASP A 54 10.57 1.35 9.61
C ASP A 54 11.50 0.47 8.77
N VAL A 55 12.22 1.06 7.82
CA VAL A 55 13.17 0.31 6.97
C VAL A 55 14.27 -0.38 7.77
N ARG A 56 14.61 0.13 8.97
CA ARG A 56 15.62 -0.43 9.87
C ARG A 56 15.27 -1.82 10.39
N GLU A 57 13.99 -2.15 10.44
CA GLU A 57 13.52 -3.45 10.92
C GLU A 57 13.87 -4.59 9.94
N ARG A 58 14.02 -4.27 8.66
CA ARG A 58 14.13 -5.28 7.60
C ARG A 58 15.40 -5.20 6.77
N TRP A 59 15.93 -4.01 6.55
CA TRP A 59 17.06 -3.80 5.63
C TRP A 59 18.29 -3.25 6.34
N ARG A 60 19.46 -3.67 5.86
CA ARG A 60 20.74 -3.01 6.09
C ARG A 60 21.12 -2.12 4.90
N ALA A 61 21.99 -1.15 5.13
CA ALA A 61 22.51 -0.23 4.09
C ALA A 61 21.40 0.54 3.33
N PHE A 62 20.33 0.91 4.04
CA PHE A 62 19.24 1.74 3.52
C PHE A 62 19.66 3.20 3.36
N PRO A 63 19.00 3.98 2.49
CA PRO A 63 19.30 5.40 2.31
C PRO A 63 19.01 6.20 3.59
N SER A 64 19.92 7.12 3.94
CA SER A 64 19.71 8.05 5.04
C SER A 64 18.59 9.05 4.73
N GLY A 65 17.82 9.45 5.75
CA GLY A 65 16.85 10.54 5.65
C GLY A 65 15.46 10.15 5.14
N ARG A 66 15.22 8.88 4.78
CA ARG A 66 13.89 8.37 4.38
C ARG A 66 13.63 7.00 4.99
N LEU A 67 13.06 6.98 6.19
CA LEU A 67 12.95 5.76 7.00
C LEU A 67 11.63 5.01 6.84
N ALA A 68 10.64 5.58 6.15
CA ALA A 68 9.33 4.94 6.01
C ALA A 68 9.32 3.89 4.89
N HIS A 69 8.80 2.71 5.23
CA HIS A 69 8.44 1.63 4.32
C HIS A 69 6.91 1.52 4.27
N LEU A 70 6.31 1.81 3.13
CA LEU A 70 4.86 1.68 2.94
C LEU A 70 4.50 0.28 2.45
N VAL A 71 3.68 -0.44 3.20
CA VAL A 71 3.11 -1.73 2.80
C VAL A 71 1.67 -1.53 2.34
N VAL A 72 1.41 -1.83 1.07
CA VAL A 72 0.10 -1.88 0.44
C VAL A 72 -0.40 -3.33 0.46
N LYS A 73 -1.33 -3.62 1.36
CA LYS A 73 -1.95 -4.95 1.50
C LYS A 73 -3.10 -5.09 0.51
N LEU A 74 -2.99 -6.08 -0.36
CA LEU A 74 -3.95 -6.43 -1.40
C LEU A 74 -4.84 -7.56 -0.88
N GLY A 75 -6.11 -7.25 -0.70
CA GLY A 75 -7.10 -8.13 -0.10
C GLY A 75 -7.24 -7.95 1.42
N GLY A 76 -8.27 -8.57 1.99
CA GLY A 76 -8.55 -8.51 3.42
C GLY A 76 -10.01 -8.82 3.74
N TYR A 77 -10.47 -8.37 4.90
CA TYR A 77 -11.87 -8.48 5.31
C TYR A 77 -12.68 -7.24 4.89
N PRO A 78 -13.95 -7.39 4.45
CA PRO A 78 -14.63 -8.66 4.23
C PRO A 78 -14.01 -9.45 3.07
N PHE A 79 -13.87 -10.77 3.27
CA PHE A 79 -13.24 -11.65 2.28
C PHE A 79 -14.17 -11.86 1.09
N HIS A 80 -13.62 -11.72 -0.12
CA HIS A 80 -14.29 -12.07 -1.35
C HIS A 80 -13.35 -12.96 -2.18
N PRO A 81 -13.80 -14.12 -2.71
CA PRO A 81 -12.91 -15.12 -3.34
C PRO A 81 -11.99 -14.54 -4.43
N ARG A 82 -12.54 -13.66 -5.28
CA ARG A 82 -11.77 -13.01 -6.35
C ARG A 82 -10.70 -12.02 -5.89
N GLN A 83 -10.64 -11.64 -4.61
CA GLN A 83 -9.58 -10.75 -4.11
C GLN A 83 -8.19 -11.37 -4.28
N PHE A 84 -8.08 -12.70 -4.21
CA PHE A 84 -6.81 -13.38 -4.40
C PHE A 84 -6.35 -13.32 -5.86
N GLU A 85 -7.24 -13.59 -6.80
CA GLU A 85 -6.98 -13.47 -8.25
C GLU A 85 -6.62 -12.03 -8.62
N TRP A 86 -7.40 -11.05 -8.16
CA TRP A 86 -7.09 -9.64 -8.41
C TRP A 86 -5.74 -9.22 -7.81
N ALA A 87 -5.40 -9.70 -6.61
CA ALA A 87 -4.09 -9.45 -6.02
C ALA A 87 -2.96 -10.06 -6.87
N ASP A 88 -3.16 -11.25 -7.43
CA ASP A 88 -2.18 -11.88 -8.33
C ASP A 88 -2.01 -11.07 -9.62
N ASP A 89 -3.10 -10.65 -10.26
CA ASP A 89 -3.07 -9.80 -11.46
C ASP A 89 -2.31 -8.48 -11.21
N ILE A 90 -2.56 -7.85 -10.06
CA ILE A 90 -1.87 -6.63 -9.64
C ILE A 90 -0.37 -6.90 -9.43
N LEU A 91 0.00 -7.99 -8.75
CA LEU A 91 1.39 -8.35 -8.46
C LEU A 91 2.17 -8.80 -9.71
N ASN A 92 1.46 -9.26 -10.74
CA ASN A 92 1.99 -9.61 -12.05
C ASN A 92 2.08 -8.42 -13.02
N SER A 93 1.82 -7.19 -12.55
CA SER A 93 1.85 -5.96 -13.36
C SER A 93 3.01 -5.03 -12.96
N PRO A 94 4.28 -5.40 -13.23
CA PRO A 94 5.45 -4.68 -12.71
C PRO A 94 5.54 -3.22 -13.19
N GLN A 95 5.10 -2.90 -14.42
CA GLN A 95 5.09 -1.52 -14.89
C GLN A 95 4.11 -0.65 -14.09
N MET A 96 2.91 -1.16 -13.81
CA MET A 96 1.91 -0.46 -12.99
C MET A 96 2.44 -0.23 -11.57
N LEU A 97 2.99 -1.26 -10.93
CA LEU A 97 3.53 -1.16 -9.58
C LEU A 97 4.73 -0.21 -9.51
N ASN A 98 5.60 -0.21 -10.51
CA ASN A 98 6.71 0.72 -10.59
C ASN A 98 6.20 2.18 -10.70
N SER A 99 5.22 2.43 -11.57
CA SER A 99 4.61 3.75 -11.73
C SER A 99 3.97 4.26 -10.44
N LEU A 100 3.17 3.42 -9.77
CA LEU A 100 2.56 3.75 -8.49
C LEU A 100 3.59 4.00 -7.37
N SER A 101 4.67 3.22 -7.37
CA SER A 101 5.78 3.40 -6.41
C SER A 101 6.53 4.71 -6.65
N HIS A 102 6.81 5.05 -7.90
CA HIS A 102 7.36 6.37 -8.26
C HIS A 102 6.47 7.49 -7.75
N GLN A 103 5.16 7.39 -7.95
CA GLN A 103 4.23 8.41 -7.48
C GLN A 103 4.27 8.57 -5.95
N ILE A 104 4.28 7.47 -5.19
CA ILE A 104 4.38 7.54 -3.72
C ILE A 104 5.71 8.14 -3.30
N ILE A 105 6.83 7.57 -3.75
CA ILE A 105 8.18 7.94 -3.29
C ILE A 105 8.56 9.39 -3.66
N SER A 106 8.06 9.89 -4.79
CA SER A 106 8.29 11.28 -5.18
C SER A 106 7.44 12.28 -4.39
N ASN A 107 6.25 11.89 -3.92
CA ASN A 107 5.31 12.78 -3.24
C ASN A 107 5.30 12.63 -1.71
N CYS A 108 5.86 11.56 -1.19
CA CYS A 108 6.01 11.26 0.23
C CYS A 108 7.49 11.32 0.62
N GLY A 109 7.92 12.46 1.17
CA GLY A 109 9.34 12.74 1.46
C GLY A 109 10.05 11.69 2.32
N ASP A 110 9.34 11.09 3.28
CA ASP A 110 9.91 10.12 4.21
C ASP A 110 9.92 8.68 3.70
N VAL A 111 9.21 8.40 2.60
CA VAL A 111 9.08 7.04 2.05
C VAL A 111 10.25 6.73 1.13
N SER A 112 10.96 5.64 1.42
CA SER A 112 12.06 5.13 0.60
C SER A 112 11.73 3.82 -0.10
N ALA A 113 10.72 3.09 0.37
CA ALA A 113 10.27 1.84 -0.23
C ALA A 113 8.75 1.65 -0.13
N VAL A 114 8.19 0.97 -1.12
CA VAL A 114 6.80 0.53 -1.19
C VAL A 114 6.75 -0.96 -1.47
N THR A 115 6.03 -1.73 -0.63
CA THR A 115 5.77 -3.15 -0.87
C THR A 115 4.29 -3.37 -1.13
N TYR A 116 3.97 -4.04 -2.22
CA TYR A 116 2.64 -4.58 -2.49
C TYR A 116 2.63 -6.03 -2.03
N ALA A 117 1.73 -6.40 -1.13
CA ALA A 117 1.69 -7.73 -0.53
C ALA A 117 0.28 -8.30 -0.59
N LYS A 118 0.14 -9.52 -1.10
CA LYS A 118 -1.11 -10.27 -1.10
C LYS A 118 -1.40 -10.75 0.32
N TYR A 119 -2.59 -10.44 0.80
CA TYR A 119 -3.01 -10.68 2.18
C TYR A 119 -2.78 -12.13 2.63
N ARG A 120 -1.97 -12.31 3.68
CA ARG A 120 -1.65 -13.62 4.33
C ARG A 120 -1.01 -14.70 3.45
N THR A 121 -0.32 -14.35 2.36
CA THR A 121 0.32 -15.35 1.47
C THR A 121 1.84 -15.29 1.40
N GLY A 122 2.48 -14.25 1.94
CA GLY A 122 3.92 -14.00 1.74
C GLY A 122 4.27 -13.43 0.35
N LEU A 123 3.38 -13.60 -0.63
CA LEU A 123 3.54 -13.07 -1.99
C LEU A 123 3.61 -11.55 -1.99
N SER A 124 4.73 -11.00 -2.46
CA SER A 124 4.93 -9.55 -2.49
C SER A 124 5.88 -9.08 -3.59
N ARG A 125 5.81 -7.78 -3.87
CA ARG A 125 6.75 -7.05 -4.74
C ARG A 125 7.15 -5.76 -4.05
N THR A 126 8.44 -5.49 -3.98
CA THR A 126 8.98 -4.28 -3.32
C THR A 126 9.70 -3.40 -4.31
N PHE A 127 9.47 -2.09 -4.22
CA PHE A 127 10.11 -1.06 -5.01
C PHE A 127 10.71 -0.03 -4.07
N GLY A 128 11.86 0.53 -4.41
CA GLY A 128 12.50 1.57 -3.60
C GLY A 128 13.61 2.28 -4.34
N ILE A 129 14.18 3.29 -3.69
CA ILE A 129 15.22 4.15 -4.27
C ILE A 129 16.55 3.40 -4.33
N VAL A 130 16.94 2.88 -5.48
CA VAL A 130 18.23 2.23 -5.72
C VAL A 130 19.05 3.09 -6.67
N ASN A 131 20.22 3.54 -6.22
CA ASN A 131 21.10 4.44 -6.99
C ASN A 131 20.36 5.68 -7.52
N GLY A 132 19.52 6.30 -6.68
CA GLY A 132 18.79 7.52 -7.00
C GLY A 132 17.53 7.35 -7.86
N SER A 133 17.20 6.13 -8.28
CA SER A 133 15.98 5.84 -9.07
C SER A 133 15.08 4.84 -8.36
N VAL A 134 13.76 4.97 -8.50
CA VAL A 134 12.84 3.93 -8.02
C VAL A 134 12.98 2.71 -8.93
N ARG A 135 13.27 1.56 -8.32
CA ARG A 135 13.42 0.28 -9.01
C ARG A 135 12.81 -0.83 -8.18
N GLN A 136 12.40 -1.90 -8.85
CA GLN A 136 12.02 -3.12 -8.15
C GLN A 136 13.24 -3.70 -7.42
N PHE A 137 13.04 -4.13 -6.19
CA PHE A 137 14.06 -4.82 -5.42
C PHE A 137 14.28 -6.22 -5.99
N GLN A 138 15.53 -6.67 -5.99
CA GLN A 138 15.92 -8.00 -6.39
C GLN A 138 15.30 -9.04 -5.44
N CYS A 139 14.77 -10.12 -6.01
CA CYS A 139 14.30 -11.28 -5.26
C CYS A 139 15.52 -12.10 -4.82
N ILE A 140 15.61 -12.45 -3.53
CA ILE A 140 16.63 -13.35 -3.01
C ILE A 140 15.99 -14.48 -2.19
N ASP A 141 16.67 -15.63 -2.12
CA ASP A 141 16.19 -16.77 -1.35
C ASP A 141 16.13 -16.47 0.16
N PRO A 142 15.20 -17.14 0.89
CA PRO A 142 15.09 -17.02 2.34
C PRO A 142 16.40 -17.37 3.07
N GLY A 143 16.65 -16.74 4.22
CA GLY A 143 17.79 -17.05 5.11
C GLY A 143 18.91 -16.01 5.11
N ASN A 144 18.89 -15.04 4.20
CA ASN A 144 19.85 -13.93 4.19
C ASN A 144 19.29 -12.68 4.88
N VAL A 145 20.18 -11.92 5.53
CA VAL A 145 19.87 -10.55 5.96
C VAL A 145 19.75 -9.66 4.72
N LEU A 146 18.62 -8.98 4.57
CA LEU A 146 18.36 -8.18 3.38
C LEU A 146 19.24 -6.92 3.35
N ARG A 147 19.96 -6.74 2.26
CA ARG A 147 20.56 -5.45 1.90
C ARG A 147 19.50 -4.61 1.18
N TRP A 148 19.64 -3.29 1.26
CA TRP A 148 18.81 -2.39 0.48
C TRP A 148 18.82 -2.76 -1.00
N GLY A 149 17.66 -2.71 -1.64
CA GLY A 149 17.49 -3.21 -3.01
C GLY A 149 17.17 -4.70 -3.10
N GLN A 150 17.01 -5.42 -1.99
CA GLN A 150 16.64 -6.84 -1.96
C GLN A 150 15.30 -7.08 -1.24
N HIS A 151 14.57 -8.11 -1.63
CA HIS A 151 13.44 -8.65 -0.88
C HIS A 151 13.48 -10.18 -0.90
N MET A 152 12.86 -10.81 0.10
CA MET A 152 12.74 -12.26 0.11
C MET A 152 11.76 -12.72 -0.95
N CYS A 153 12.17 -13.71 -1.75
CA CYS A 153 11.29 -14.41 -2.64
C CYS A 153 10.17 -15.07 -1.83
N SER A 154 8.98 -14.93 -2.37
CA SER A 154 7.82 -15.66 -1.89
C SER A 154 8.02 -17.11 -2.33
N VAL A 155 7.95 -18.04 -1.38
CA VAL A 155 7.80 -19.48 -1.65
C VAL A 155 6.39 -19.78 -2.14
#